data_AF-A0A524PTV9-F1
#
_entry.id   AF-A0A524PTV9-F1
#
_cell.length_a   1.000
_cell.length_b   1.000
_cell.length_c   1.000
_cell.angle_alpha   90.00
_cell.angle_beta   90.00
_cell.angle_gamma   90.00
#
_symmetry.space_group_name_H-M   'P 1'
#
loop_
_entity.id
_entity.type
_entity.pdbx_description
1 polymer ?
#
loop_
_entity_poly.entity_id
_entity_poly.type
_entity_poly.pdbx_seq_one_letter_code
_entity_poly.pdbx_strand_id
1 'polypeptide(L)'
;MIRVNVSYIEEVCGKDKEIIAEMVKIFCDQVPEIIQELKENYSSGNYYELGLVAHKAKSSVAIMGMTDLSGKLKELELKAKAGEEKHLYKGYIDDYLLQTAEAISELNEYLKAL
;
A
#
# COMPACT_ATOMS: atom_id res chain seq x y z
N MET A 1 -4.47 8.85 13.89
CA MET A 1 -5.47 7.81 13.60
C MET A 1 -4.68 6.60 13.15
N ILE A 2 -4.87 5.43 13.76
CA ILE A 2 -4.10 4.22 13.44
C ILE A 2 -4.43 3.79 12.01
N ARG A 3 -3.41 3.52 11.19
CA ARG A 3 -3.54 3.07 9.80
C ARG A 3 -3.51 1.56 9.65
N VAL A 4 -2.66 0.88 10.41
CA VAL A 4 -2.48 -0.57 10.32
C VAL A 4 -3.33 -1.33 11.33
N ASN A 5 -3.69 -2.57 11.03
CA ASN A 5 -4.35 -3.44 11.99
C ASN A 5 -3.35 -4.46 12.54
N VAL A 6 -2.71 -4.13 13.66
CA VAL A 6 -1.71 -4.99 14.31
C VAL A 6 -2.28 -6.34 14.69
N SER A 7 -3.50 -6.40 15.23
CA SER A 7 -4.14 -7.66 15.60
C SER A 7 -4.37 -8.58 14.39
N TYR A 8 -4.70 -8.01 13.23
CA TYR A 8 -4.80 -8.76 11.98
C TYR A 8 -3.43 -9.27 11.51
N ILE A 9 -2.39 -8.44 11.56
CA ILE A 9 -1.02 -8.85 11.20
C ILE A 9 -0.58 -10.01 12.08
N GLU A 10 -0.78 -9.91 13.40
CA GLU A 10 -0.48 -10.97 14.36
C GLU A 10 -1.26 -12.26 14.04
N GLU A 11 -2.53 -12.18 13.68
CA GLU A 11 -3.33 -13.35 13.30
C GLU A 11 -2.78 -14.02 12.04
N VAL A 12 -2.48 -13.25 10.99
CA VAL A 12 -1.93 -13.76 9.72
C VAL A 12 -0.54 -14.38 9.91
N CYS A 13 0.27 -13.83 10.82
CA CYS A 13 1.61 -14.32 11.13
C CYS A 13 1.64 -15.42 12.21
N GLY A 14 0.48 -15.87 12.72
CA GLY A 14 0.42 -16.85 13.81
C GLY A 14 1.04 -16.36 15.13
N LYS A 15 1.08 -15.04 15.35
CA LYS A 15 1.71 -14.34 16.48
C LYS A 15 3.22 -14.56 16.62
N ASP A 16 3.86 -15.06 15.56
CA ASP A 16 5.30 -15.26 15.52
C ASP A 16 6.00 -13.92 15.25
N LYS A 17 6.82 -13.48 16.21
CA LYS A 17 7.49 -12.18 16.14
C LYS A 17 8.51 -12.09 14.99
N GLU A 18 9.16 -13.19 14.63
CA GLU A 18 10.14 -13.22 13.54
C GLU A 18 9.42 -13.05 12.20
N ILE A 19 8.31 -13.77 12.01
CA ILE A 19 7.47 -13.66 10.80
C ILE A 19 6.87 -12.25 10.68
N ILE A 20 6.37 -11.70 11.78
CA ILE A 20 5.84 -10.33 11.81
C ILE A 20 6.92 -9.32 11.39
N ALA A 21 8.12 -9.41 11.96
CA ALA A 21 9.22 -8.51 11.63
C ALA A 21 9.65 -8.63 10.15
N GLU A 22 9.69 -9.85 9.61
CA GLU A 22 9.99 -10.09 8.20
C GLU A 22 8.91 -9.49 7.28
N MET A 23 7.63 -9.70 7.58
CA MET A 23 6.53 -9.16 6.77
C MET A 23 6.48 -7.63 6.80
N VAL A 24 6.70 -7.02 7.96
CA VAL A 24 6.80 -5.55 8.08
C VAL A 24 7.99 -5.03 7.28
N LYS A 25 9.14 -5.71 7.36
CA LYS A 25 10.32 -5.32 6.58
C LYS A 25 10.06 -5.37 5.07
N ILE A 26 9.47 -6.48 4.58
CA ILE A 26 9.10 -6.62 3.16
C ILE A 26 8.17 -5.47 2.74
N PHE A 27 7.17 -5.14 3.56
CA PHE A 27 6.28 -4.02 3.29
C PHE A 27 7.04 -2.68 3.19
N CYS A 28 7.90 -2.38 4.17
CA CYS A 28 8.72 -1.17 4.19
C CYS A 28 9.64 -1.06 2.97
N ASP A 29 10.22 -2.17 2.52
CA ASP A 29 11.11 -2.21 1.36
C ASP A 29 10.33 -2.04 0.04
N GLN A 30 9.11 -2.57 -0.05
CA GLN A 30 8.26 -2.48 -1.26
C GLN A 30 7.63 -1.10 -1.48
N VAL A 31 7.23 -0.40 -0.41
CA VAL A 31 6.55 0.90 -0.50
C VAL A 31 7.28 1.92 -1.38
N PRO A 32 8.60 2.19 -1.21
CA PRO A 32 9.30 3.17 -2.03
C PRO A 32 9.35 2.78 -3.52
N GLU A 33 9.52 1.49 -3.83
CA GLU A 33 9.50 0.99 -5.21
C GLU A 33 8.14 1.21 -5.86
N ILE A 34 7.06 0.87 -5.15
CA ILE A 34 5.68 1.06 -5.63
C ILE A 34 5.37 2.55 -5.81
N ILE A 35 5.81 3.43 -4.91
CA ILE A 35 5.65 4.89 -5.05
C ILE A 35 6.31 5.38 -6.35
N GLN A 36 7.53 4.90 -6.63
CA GLN A 36 8.26 5.26 -7.84
C GLN A 36 7.49 4.79 -9.08
N GLU A 37 7.12 3.51 -9.14
CA GLU A 37 6.37 2.91 -10.25
C GLU A 37 5.03 3.65 -10.50
N LEU A 38 4.29 4.01 -9.44
CA LEU A 38 3.03 4.75 -9.54
C LEU A 38 3.26 6.14 -10.18
N LYS A 39 4.27 6.88 -9.72
CA LYS A 39 4.59 8.23 -10.21
C LYS A 39 5.08 8.21 -11.66
N GLU A 40 5.96 7.28 -12.00
CA GLU A 40 6.52 7.14 -13.35
C GLU A 40 5.43 6.80 -14.37
N ASN A 41 4.58 5.82 -14.07
CA ASN A 41 3.49 5.44 -14.97
C ASN A 41 2.42 6.52 -15.09
N TYR A 42 2.09 7.21 -13.99
CA TYR A 42 1.14 8.33 -14.03
C TYR A 42 1.66 9.49 -14.89
N SER A 43 2.90 9.92 -14.68
CA SER A 43 3.51 11.04 -15.42
C SER A 43 3.77 10.73 -16.89
N SER A 44 4.05 9.46 -17.22
CA SER A 44 4.25 9.00 -18.60
C SER A 44 2.94 8.72 -19.35
N GLY A 45 1.79 8.77 -18.67
CA GLY A 45 0.49 8.44 -19.26
C GLY A 45 0.27 6.94 -19.49
N ASN A 46 1.10 6.08 -18.90
CA ASN A 46 1.03 4.63 -19.01
C ASN A 46 -0.05 4.08 -18.06
N TYR A 47 -1.31 4.43 -18.29
CA TYR A 47 -2.37 4.18 -17.31
C TYR A 47 -2.74 2.70 -17.12
N TYR A 48 -2.57 1.87 -18.14
CA TYR A 48 -2.76 0.44 -17.97
C TYR A 48 -1.74 -0.15 -16.98
N GLU A 49 -0.46 0.21 -17.15
CA GLU A 49 0.62 -0.15 -16.24
C GLU A 49 0.42 0.45 -14.85
N LEU A 50 -0.03 1.71 -14.76
CA LEU A 50 -0.43 2.33 -13.49
C LEU A 50 -1.47 1.46 -12.75
N GLY A 51 -2.44 0.90 -13.47
CA GLY A 51 -3.43 0.00 -12.90
C GLY A 51 -2.85 -1.34 -12.44
N LEU A 52 -1.81 -1.86 -13.09
CA LEU A 52 -1.08 -3.05 -12.64
C LEU A 52 -0.26 -2.76 -11.38
N VAL A 53 0.39 -1.61 -11.30
CA VAL A 53 1.09 -1.16 -10.09
C VAL A 53 0.11 -0.95 -8.94
N ALA A 54 -1.07 -0.37 -9.20
CA ALA A 54 -2.12 -0.23 -8.20
C ALA A 54 -2.62 -1.58 -7.66
N HIS A 55 -2.68 -2.62 -8.50
CA HIS A 55 -2.98 -3.99 -8.07
C HIS A 55 -1.92 -4.54 -7.10
N LYS A 56 -0.64 -4.34 -7.40
CA LYS A 56 0.49 -4.72 -6.53
C LYS A 56 0.40 -3.98 -5.19
N ALA A 57 0.19 -2.66 -5.24
CA ALA A 57 0.02 -1.80 -4.07
C ALA A 57 -1.12 -2.27 -3.16
N LYS A 58 -2.28 -2.60 -3.75
CA LYS A 58 -3.48 -3.07 -3.06
C LYS A 58 -3.21 -4.31 -2.20
N SER A 59 -2.53 -5.30 -2.76
CA SER A 59 -2.20 -6.54 -2.04
C SER A 59 -1.22 -6.27 -0.90
N SER A 60 -0.21 -5.44 -1.13
CA SER A 60 0.80 -5.07 -0.13
C SER A 60 0.15 -4.41 1.11
N VAL A 61 -0.74 -3.43 0.92
CA VAL A 61 -1.40 -2.74 2.05
C VAL A 61 -2.50 -3.57 2.72
N ALA A 62 -3.12 -4.51 1.99
CA ALA A 62 -4.13 -5.40 2.56
C ALA A 62 -3.52 -6.34 3.62
N ILE A 63 -2.30 -6.81 3.39
CA ILE A 63 -1.55 -7.66 4.34
C ILE A 63 -1.30 -6.90 5.66
N MET A 64 -1.10 -5.59 5.61
CA MET A 64 -0.97 -4.73 6.79
C MET A 64 -2.33 -4.34 7.43
N GLY A 65 -3.43 -4.90 6.93
CA GLY A 65 -4.78 -4.64 7.43
C GLY A 65 -5.34 -3.26 7.05
N MET A 66 -4.75 -2.57 6.06
CA MET A 66 -5.19 -1.24 5.62
C MET A 66 -6.35 -1.36 4.61
N THR A 67 -7.50 -1.88 5.06
CA THR A 67 -8.63 -2.25 4.18
C THR A 67 -9.19 -1.10 3.37
N ASP A 68 -9.27 0.10 3.94
CA ASP A 68 -9.81 1.29 3.25
C ASP A 68 -8.89 1.73 2.11
N LEU A 69 -7.58 1.76 2.35
CA LEU A 69 -6.59 2.07 1.31
C LEU A 69 -6.57 0.98 0.23
N SER A 70 -6.67 -0.29 0.61
CA SER A 70 -6.81 -1.40 -0.33
C SER A 70 -8.03 -1.21 -1.25
N GLY A 71 -9.17 -0.78 -0.70
CA GLY A 71 -10.37 -0.43 -1.47
C GLY A 71 -10.12 0.70 -2.48
N LYS A 72 -9.50 1.80 -2.05
CA LYS A 72 -9.12 2.92 -2.93
C LYS A 72 -8.17 2.50 -4.06
N LEU A 73 -7.19 1.65 -3.77
CA LEU A 73 -6.25 1.14 -4.78
C LEU A 73 -6.93 0.19 -5.77
N LYS A 74 -7.95 -0.55 -5.35
CA LYS A 74 -8.81 -1.32 -6.27
C LYS A 74 -9.56 -0.40 -7.23
N GLU A 75 -10.07 0.76 -6.75
CA GLU A 75 -10.70 1.74 -7.64
C GLU A 75 -9.69 2.32 -8.63
N LEU A 76 -8.49 2.70 -8.17
CA LEU A 76 -7.41 3.15 -9.06
C LEU A 76 -7.08 2.08 -10.11
N GLU A 77 -6.91 0.82 -9.70
CA GLU A 77 -6.64 -0.31 -10.60
C GLU A 77 -7.68 -0.38 -11.73
N LEU A 78 -8.97 -0.39 -11.38
CA LEU A 78 -10.05 -0.55 -12.34
C LEU A 78 -10.16 0.66 -13.27
N LYS A 79 -10.16 1.88 -12.71
CA LYS A 79 -10.29 3.12 -13.48
C LYS A 79 -9.08 3.32 -14.40
N ALA A 80 -7.87 3.05 -13.93
CA ALA A 80 -6.64 3.20 -14.72
C ALA A 80 -6.55 2.20 -15.87
N LYS A 81 -6.91 0.93 -15.64
CA LYS A 81 -6.99 -0.10 -16.71
C LYS A 81 -8.06 0.22 -17.75
N ALA A 82 -9.18 0.83 -17.34
CA ALA A 82 -10.23 1.28 -18.26
C ALA A 82 -9.91 2.62 -18.95
N GLY A 83 -8.94 3.40 -18.42
CA GLY A 83 -8.61 4.73 -18.91
C GLY A 83 -9.66 5.80 -18.55
N GLU A 84 -10.47 5.56 -17.52
CA GLU A 84 -11.58 6.41 -17.09
C GLU A 84 -11.22 7.29 -15.90
N GLU A 85 -11.88 8.44 -15.75
CA GLU A 85 -11.75 9.32 -14.57
C GLU A 85 -10.30 9.68 -14.20
N LYS A 86 -9.44 9.89 -15.20
CA LYS A 86 -7.99 10.18 -15.06
C LYS A 86 -7.66 11.31 -14.08
N HIS A 87 -8.57 12.26 -13.90
CA HIS A 87 -8.43 13.37 -12.97
C HIS A 87 -8.36 12.92 -11.49
N LEU A 88 -8.84 11.70 -11.18
CA LEU A 88 -8.79 11.13 -9.83
C LEU A 88 -7.47 10.41 -9.51
N TYR A 89 -6.70 9.98 -10.52
CA TYR A 89 -5.55 9.08 -10.31
C TYR A 89 -4.52 9.65 -9.35
N LYS A 90 -4.25 10.96 -9.47
CA LYS A 90 -3.31 11.64 -8.57
C LYS A 90 -3.76 11.57 -7.11
N GLY A 91 -5.05 11.73 -6.86
CA GLY A 91 -5.61 11.65 -5.50
C GLY A 91 -5.37 10.27 -4.87
N TYR A 92 -5.57 9.19 -5.63
CA TYR A 92 -5.26 7.84 -5.15
C TYR A 92 -3.77 7.63 -4.88
N ILE A 93 -2.89 8.17 -5.73
CA ILE A 93 -1.43 8.07 -5.55
C ILE A 93 -0.98 8.88 -4.32
N ASP A 94 -1.51 10.09 -4.13
CA ASP A 94 -1.22 10.93 -2.97
C ASP A 94 -1.71 10.26 -1.68
N ASP A 95 -2.90 9.64 -1.70
CA ASP A 95 -3.44 8.86 -0.59
C ASP A 95 -2.54 7.67 -0.22
N TYR A 96 -2.03 6.95 -1.21
CA TYR A 96 -1.08 5.86 -0.99
C TYR A 96 0.21 6.37 -0.33
N LEU A 97 0.79 7.45 -0.85
CA LEU A 97 2.01 8.05 -0.34
C LEU A 97 1.87 8.46 1.13
N LEU A 98 0.79 9.18 1.47
CA LEU A 98 0.55 9.67 2.82
C LEU A 98 0.31 8.51 3.79
N GLN A 99 -0.61 7.61 3.47
CA GLN A 99 -1.02 6.57 4.40
C GLN A 99 0.05 5.50 4.62
N THR A 100 0.86 5.19 3.60
CA THR A 100 1.98 4.25 3.78
C THR A 100 3.12 4.85 4.59
N ALA A 101 3.38 6.16 4.49
CA ALA A 101 4.35 6.82 5.36
C ALA A 101 3.91 6.79 6.83
N GLU A 102 2.63 7.06 7.11
CA GLU A 102 2.05 6.95 8.45
C GLU A 102 2.10 5.50 8.96
N ALA A 103 1.71 4.53 8.12
CA ALA A 103 1.76 3.10 8.46
C ALA A 103 3.18 2.61 8.77
N ILE A 104 4.19 3.03 8.00
CA ILE A 104 5.59 2.68 8.26
C ILE A 104 6.05 3.25 9.62
N SER A 105 5.63 4.47 9.96
CA SER A 105 5.93 5.04 11.29
C SER A 105 5.33 4.21 12.41
N GLU A 106 4.05 3.84 12.29
CA GLU A 106 3.33 3.02 13.26
C GLU A 106 3.95 1.62 13.41
N LEU A 107 4.28 0.96 12.30
CA LEU A 107 4.89 -0.36 12.30
C LEU A 107 6.29 -0.33 12.92
N ASN A 108 7.09 0.70 12.66
CA ASN A 108 8.40 0.87 13.29
C ASN A 108 8.30 1.09 14.80
N GLU A 109 7.27 1.77 15.29
CA GLU A 109 7.00 1.90 16.73
C GLU A 109 6.59 0.56 17.34
N TYR A 110 5.72 -0.18 16.66
CA TYR A 110 5.32 -1.53 17.07
C TYR A 110 6.51 -2.50 17.14
N LEU A 111 7.39 -2.51 16.13
CA LEU A 111 8.60 -3.36 16.12
C LEU A 111 9.56 -3.06 17.28
N LYS A 112 9.61 -1.81 17.78
CA LYS A 112 10.41 -1.47 18.97
C LYS A 112 9.82 -2.00 20.28
N ALA A 113 8.52 -2.29 20.29
CA ALA A 113 7.79 -2.77 21.46
C ALA A 113 7.62 -4.31 21.47
N LEU A 114 7.96 -4.99 20.37
CA LEU A 114 8.01 -6.44 20.24
C LEU A 114 9.17 -7.06 21.04
#